data_AF-A0A6C0JAZ8-F1
#
_entry.id   AF-A0A6C0JAZ8-F1
#
_cell.length_a   1.000
_cell.length_b   1.000
_cell.length_c   1.000
_cell.angle_alpha   90.00
_cell.angle_beta   90.00
_cell.angle_gamma   90.00
#
_symmetry.space_group_name_H-M   'P 1'
#
loop_
_entity.id
_entity.type
_entity.pdbx_description
1 polymer ?
#
loop_
_entity_poly.entity_id
_entity_poly.type
_entity_poly.pdbx_seq_one_letter_code
_entity_poly.pdbx_strand_id
1 'polypeptide(L)'
;MENKYKWPNTPLFIHHLNNNRQYIEKKLLKSPIYVMEKYDGTNVGIDNYGNMYGRNFMIEKNAKTYQETDLDVVQTYQVCAENIKQYIISILKFSEFKCIIYGELMCNPKLYRYSELPTYCPFGVVLAGLNKTQINLLKVDFDIKMGDDIITLCMNDKLYKMMIENKCNIVGYLGRYENFSKFLKEKFEWLFKGMGEGVIINMDSTTYKLKIGKEENFTNLNILNNIIDLNITENVEEIILSLVHIQNSNYENGEICIEGIKKNKRIVRQEKNTQINNEKKLYKEIIKSAMTKFDHEDTFYALGSAGFINYVDIIYEECKKDTEKMPKNIVKSILGFRFSMFKKR
;
A
#
# COMPACT_ATOMS: atom_id res chain seq x y z
N MET A 1 20.37 17.40 -9.00
CA MET A 1 21.04 16.88 -7.78
C MET A 1 20.08 15.96 -7.05
N GLU A 2 20.54 14.82 -6.53
CA GLU A 2 19.68 13.92 -5.74
C GLU A 2 19.16 14.62 -4.46
N ASN A 3 17.91 14.34 -4.10
CA ASN A 3 17.33 14.82 -2.86
C ASN A 3 17.74 13.89 -1.70
N LYS A 4 18.75 14.31 -0.93
CA LYS A 4 19.20 13.62 0.29
C LYS A 4 18.24 13.75 1.47
N TYR A 5 17.31 14.71 1.42
CA TYR A 5 16.35 15.00 2.49
C TYR A 5 14.93 14.57 2.11
N LYS A 6 14.80 13.55 1.28
CA LYS A 6 13.51 13.04 0.77
C LYS A 6 12.59 12.62 1.91
N TRP A 7 11.31 12.90 1.74
CA TRP A 7 10.29 12.32 2.62
C TRP A 7 10.39 10.79 2.60
N PRO A 8 10.40 10.10 3.76
CA PRO A 8 10.52 8.65 3.80
C PRO A 8 9.39 7.96 3.03
N ASN A 9 9.66 6.78 2.47
CA ASN A 9 8.59 5.98 1.86
C ASN A 9 7.51 5.66 2.91
N THR A 10 6.26 5.86 2.51
CA THR A 10 5.07 5.54 3.31
C THR A 10 4.52 4.17 2.89
N PRO A 11 4.67 3.13 3.73
CA PRO A 11 4.17 1.80 3.40
C PRO A 11 2.65 1.69 3.48
N LEU A 12 2.10 0.65 2.85
CA LEU A 12 0.67 0.34 2.89
C LEU A 12 0.28 -0.22 4.25
N PHE A 13 -0.76 0.36 4.88
CA PHE A 13 -1.24 -0.04 6.19
C PHE A 13 -1.61 -1.53 6.25
N ILE A 14 -2.41 -2.01 5.28
CA ILE A 14 -2.88 -3.39 5.21
C ILE A 14 -1.71 -4.38 5.10
N HIS A 15 -0.67 -4.04 4.33
CA HIS A 15 0.52 -4.90 4.19
C HIS A 15 1.31 -5.05 5.50
N HIS A 16 1.13 -4.12 6.44
CA HIS A 16 1.75 -4.18 7.75
C HIS A 16 0.90 -4.86 8.81
N LEU A 17 -0.34 -5.24 8.50
CA LEU A 17 -1.09 -6.19 9.31
C LEU A 17 -0.47 -7.57 9.06
N ASN A 18 0.57 -7.89 9.82
CA ASN A 18 1.27 -9.16 9.75
C ASN A 18 0.34 -10.32 10.11
N ASN A 19 0.73 -11.57 9.83
CA ASN A 19 -0.03 -12.75 10.28
C ASN A 19 0.15 -13.04 11.79
N ASN A 20 0.45 -12.02 12.60
CA ASN A 20 0.59 -12.16 14.05
C ASN A 20 -0.62 -11.51 14.74
N ARG A 21 -1.50 -12.34 15.29
CA ARG A 21 -2.73 -11.92 15.95
C ARG A 21 -2.54 -10.82 17.00
N GLN A 22 -1.55 -10.96 17.90
CA GLN A 22 -1.31 -9.98 18.97
C GLN A 22 -0.91 -8.61 18.41
N TYR A 23 -0.13 -8.62 17.34
CA TYR A 23 0.28 -7.38 16.68
C TYR A 23 -0.88 -6.72 15.94
N ILE A 24 -1.72 -7.50 15.23
CA ILE A 24 -2.96 -7.00 14.61
C ILE A 24 -3.86 -6.36 15.67
N GLU A 25 -4.15 -7.06 16.76
CA GLU A 25 -4.97 -6.55 17.86
C GLU A 25 -4.42 -5.25 18.44
N LYS A 26 -3.10 -5.18 18.67
CA LYS A 26 -2.46 -3.94 19.15
C LYS A 26 -2.70 -2.78 18.17
N LYS A 27 -2.41 -3.00 16.89
CA LYS A 27 -2.52 -1.96 15.85
C LYS A 27 -3.95 -1.49 15.63
N LEU A 28 -4.92 -2.40 15.68
CA LEU A 28 -6.32 -2.07 15.37
C LEU A 28 -7.10 -1.55 16.58
N LEU A 29 -6.79 -2.02 17.79
CA LEU A 29 -7.61 -1.77 18.98
C LEU A 29 -6.94 -0.94 20.07
N LYS A 30 -5.61 -0.79 20.08
CA LYS A 30 -4.89 -0.24 21.24
C LYS A 30 -4.03 0.98 20.95
N SER A 31 -3.46 1.07 19.75
CA SER A 31 -2.54 2.16 19.41
C SER A 31 -3.31 3.41 18.96
N PRO A 32 -3.10 4.58 19.59
CA PRO A 32 -3.67 5.84 19.13
C PRO A 32 -3.13 6.19 17.76
N ILE A 33 -3.97 6.86 16.97
CA ILE A 33 -3.63 7.24 15.60
C ILE A 33 -3.97 8.70 15.31
N TYR A 34 -3.19 9.28 14.42
CA TYR A 34 -3.47 10.57 13.79
C TYR A 34 -3.74 10.35 12.31
N VAL A 35 -4.87 10.86 11.82
CA VAL A 35 -5.32 10.57 10.47
C VAL A 35 -5.45 11.85 9.65
N MET A 36 -4.86 11.83 8.45
CA MET A 36 -4.99 12.87 7.44
C MET A 36 -5.56 12.27 6.16
N GLU A 37 -6.22 13.08 5.35
CA GLU A 37 -6.57 12.73 3.99
C GLU A 37 -5.30 12.50 3.17
N LYS A 38 -5.34 11.46 2.34
CA LYS A 38 -4.34 11.24 1.31
C LYS A 38 -4.79 11.96 0.04
N TYR A 39 -3.89 12.75 -0.54
CA TYR A 39 -4.09 13.40 -1.83
C TYR A 39 -3.19 12.78 -2.92
N ASP A 40 -3.69 12.79 -4.15
CA ASP A 40 -3.04 12.27 -5.35
C ASP A 40 -2.35 13.41 -6.12
N GLY A 41 -1.21 13.85 -5.59
CA GLY A 41 -0.38 14.85 -6.22
C GLY A 41 1.08 14.38 -6.33
N THR A 42 1.99 15.32 -6.14
CA THR A 42 3.41 15.02 -5.99
C THR A 42 3.97 15.61 -4.72
N ASN A 43 4.85 14.86 -4.08
CA ASN A 43 5.57 15.33 -2.89
C ASN A 43 6.54 16.43 -3.30
N VAL A 44 6.41 17.58 -2.64
CA VAL A 44 7.31 18.73 -2.76
C VAL A 44 7.65 19.21 -1.36
N GLY A 45 8.91 19.58 -1.14
CA GLY A 45 9.35 20.23 0.09
C GLY A 45 9.99 21.57 -0.18
N ILE A 46 9.95 22.47 0.80
CA ILE A 46 10.69 23.74 0.80
C ILE A 46 11.40 23.95 2.13
N ASP A 47 12.67 24.35 2.08
CA ASP A 47 13.42 24.68 3.28
C ASP A 47 13.36 26.15 3.67
N ASN A 48 13.86 26.43 4.87
CA ASN A 48 13.95 27.79 5.41
C ASN A 48 14.91 28.71 4.60
N TYR A 49 15.67 28.19 3.63
CA TYR A 49 16.51 28.94 2.70
C TYR A 49 15.89 29.12 1.31
N GLY A 50 14.68 28.60 1.09
CA GLY A 50 13.96 28.66 -0.19
C GLY A 50 14.42 27.63 -1.22
N ASN A 51 15.20 26.62 -0.84
CA ASN A 51 15.49 25.50 -1.74
C ASN A 51 14.28 24.57 -1.79
N MET A 52 13.96 24.07 -2.99
CA MET A 52 12.84 23.16 -3.20
C MET A 52 13.29 21.73 -3.49
N TYR A 53 12.49 20.78 -3.02
CA TYR A 53 12.81 19.36 -2.97
C TYR A 53 11.68 18.56 -3.62
N GLY A 54 11.94 17.91 -4.75
CA GLY A 54 11.02 16.91 -5.30
C GLY A 54 11.21 15.55 -4.61
N ARG A 55 10.38 14.56 -4.96
CA ARG A 55 10.44 13.21 -4.35
C ARG A 55 11.83 12.56 -4.38
N ASN A 56 12.55 12.67 -5.50
CA ASN A 56 13.85 12.03 -5.70
C ASN A 56 14.99 13.02 -5.98
N PHE A 57 14.68 14.20 -6.52
CA PHE A 57 15.66 15.19 -6.97
C PHE A 57 15.33 16.56 -6.41
N MET A 58 16.35 17.39 -6.23
CA MET A 58 16.20 18.82 -6.01
C MET A 58 15.46 19.45 -7.20
N ILE A 59 14.54 20.37 -6.93
CA ILE A 59 13.93 21.21 -7.96
C ILE A 59 14.90 22.38 -8.24
N GLU A 60 15.05 22.77 -9.51
CA GLU A 60 15.95 23.87 -9.87
C GLU A 60 15.51 25.18 -9.21
N LYS A 61 16.46 25.96 -8.69
CA LYS A 61 16.19 27.17 -7.89
C LYS A 61 15.30 28.20 -8.59
N ASN A 62 15.36 28.25 -9.93
CA ASN A 62 14.60 29.20 -10.74
C ASN A 62 13.43 28.55 -11.48
N ALA A 63 13.10 27.29 -11.19
CA ALA A 63 11.96 26.62 -11.79
C ALA A 63 10.67 27.35 -11.41
N LYS A 64 9.83 27.61 -12.42
CA LYS A 64 8.49 28.20 -12.23
C LYS A 64 7.40 27.15 -12.06
N THR A 65 7.63 25.96 -12.59
CA THR A 65 6.68 24.85 -12.52
C THR A 65 7.38 23.56 -12.13
N TYR A 66 6.62 22.65 -11.55
CA TYR A 66 7.00 21.27 -11.31
C TYR A 66 5.80 20.38 -11.61
N GLN A 67 5.96 19.41 -12.51
CA GLN A 67 4.85 18.63 -13.06
C GLN A 67 3.71 19.53 -13.56
N GLU A 68 4.06 20.51 -14.41
CA GLU A 68 3.12 21.47 -15.01
C GLU A 68 2.34 22.35 -14.01
N THR A 69 2.70 22.30 -12.72
CA THR A 69 2.02 23.04 -11.64
C THR A 69 2.92 24.15 -11.12
N ASP A 70 2.33 25.32 -10.87
CA ASP A 70 3.03 26.52 -10.38
C ASP A 70 3.69 26.30 -9.00
N LEU A 71 4.93 26.76 -8.85
CA LEU A 71 5.72 26.68 -7.62
C LEU A 71 5.68 27.95 -6.76
N ASP A 72 5.15 29.06 -7.25
CA ASP A 72 5.09 30.32 -6.50
C ASP A 72 4.31 30.15 -5.18
N VAL A 73 3.26 29.30 -5.19
CA VAL A 73 2.51 28.93 -3.98
C VAL A 73 3.38 28.22 -2.94
N VAL A 74 4.29 27.33 -3.38
CA VAL A 74 5.20 26.59 -2.49
C VAL A 74 6.20 27.54 -1.85
N GLN A 75 6.70 28.53 -2.62
CA GLN A 75 7.65 29.52 -2.13
C GLN A 75 7.13 30.31 -0.92
N THR A 76 5.82 30.56 -0.86
CA THR A 76 5.19 31.27 0.28
C THR A 76 5.39 30.55 1.63
N TYR A 77 5.63 29.24 1.62
CA TYR A 77 5.84 28.43 2.82
C TYR A 77 7.28 28.46 3.34
N GLN A 78 8.21 29.17 2.69
CA GLN A 78 9.56 29.39 3.24
C GLN A 78 9.50 30.06 4.62
N VAL A 79 8.62 31.05 4.79
CA VAL A 79 8.42 31.75 6.07
C VAL A 79 7.88 30.79 7.12
N CYS A 80 6.99 29.89 6.74
CA CYS A 80 6.49 28.84 7.63
C CYS A 80 7.64 27.92 8.10
N ALA A 81 8.53 27.53 7.18
CA ALA A 81 9.67 26.67 7.50
C ALA A 81 10.63 27.34 8.47
N GLU A 82 10.88 28.64 8.30
CA GLU A 82 11.69 29.43 9.23
C GLU A 82 11.01 29.58 10.59
N ASN A 83 9.71 29.86 10.67
CA ASN A 83 9.03 29.98 11.96
C ASN A 83 9.02 28.66 12.73
N ILE A 84 8.76 27.53 12.06
CA ILE A 84 8.84 26.20 12.66
C ILE A 84 10.26 25.92 13.15
N LYS A 85 11.28 26.31 12.37
CA LYS A 85 12.68 26.21 12.78
C LYS A 85 12.92 26.99 14.08
N GLN A 86 12.49 28.25 14.15
CA GLN A 86 12.66 29.08 15.36
C GLN A 86 11.97 28.47 16.58
N TYR A 87 10.79 27.88 16.41
CA TYR A 87 10.12 27.13 17.48
C TYR A 87 10.98 25.97 17.99
N ILE A 88 11.53 25.16 17.09
CA ILE A 88 12.39 24.03 17.43
C ILE A 88 13.70 24.49 18.08
N ILE A 89 14.29 25.60 17.62
CA ILE A 89 15.46 26.23 18.26
C ILE A 89 15.15 26.56 19.71
N SER A 90 13.95 27.07 20.00
CA SER A 90 13.55 27.43 21.37
C SER A 90 13.53 26.23 22.32
N ILE A 91 13.26 25.02 21.81
CA ILE A 91 13.28 23.76 22.55
C ILE A 91 14.73 23.25 22.69
N LEU A 92 15.46 23.19 21.58
CA LEU A 92 16.77 22.55 21.50
C LEU A 92 17.92 23.41 22.04
N LYS A 93 17.73 24.74 22.09
CA LYS A 93 18.79 25.73 22.30
C LYS A 93 19.96 25.56 21.31
N PHE A 94 19.64 25.18 20.07
CA PHE A 94 20.58 24.90 18.99
C PHE A 94 19.99 25.33 17.64
N SER A 95 20.76 26.05 16.82
CA SER A 95 20.27 26.73 15.60
C SER A 95 20.78 26.16 14.28
N GLU A 96 21.82 25.35 14.30
CA GLU A 96 22.49 24.86 13.08
C GLU A 96 21.85 23.58 12.54
N PHE A 97 20.62 23.71 12.05
CA PHE A 97 19.94 22.63 11.32
C PHE A 97 19.08 23.19 10.20
N LYS A 98 18.74 22.33 9.24
CA LYS A 98 17.80 22.64 8.16
C LYS A 98 16.40 22.22 8.57
N CYS A 99 15.42 23.07 8.30
CA CYS A 99 13.99 22.76 8.46
C CYS A 99 13.33 22.76 7.09
N ILE A 100 12.67 21.67 6.74
CA ILE A 100 12.02 21.47 5.44
C ILE A 100 10.55 21.15 5.69
N ILE A 101 9.63 21.94 5.15
CA ILE A 101 8.20 21.62 5.14
C ILE A 101 7.91 20.82 3.88
N TYR A 102 7.43 19.60 4.06
CA TYR A 102 6.91 18.76 2.98
C TYR A 102 5.39 18.87 2.90
N GLY A 103 4.90 18.85 1.68
CA GLY A 103 3.49 18.87 1.34
C GLY A 103 3.22 18.17 0.02
N GLU A 104 1.95 18.05 -0.29
CA GLU A 104 1.48 17.51 -1.56
C GLU A 104 1.12 18.67 -2.49
N LEU A 105 1.77 18.72 -3.65
CA LEU A 105 1.47 19.64 -4.74
C LEU A 105 0.39 19.02 -5.63
N MET A 106 -0.77 19.66 -5.73
CA MET A 106 -1.95 19.17 -6.46
C MET A 106 -1.77 19.33 -7.98
N CYS A 107 -1.04 18.41 -8.61
CA CYS A 107 -0.80 18.41 -10.05
C CYS A 107 -1.90 17.74 -10.88
N ASN A 108 -2.90 17.14 -10.23
CA ASN A 108 -4.00 16.42 -10.88
C ASN A 108 -5.37 17.04 -10.54
N PRO A 109 -5.66 18.29 -10.93
CA PRO A 109 -6.85 19.01 -10.45
C PRO A 109 -8.19 18.40 -10.89
N LYS A 110 -8.18 17.51 -11.88
CA LYS A 110 -9.36 16.81 -12.40
C LYS A 110 -9.71 15.54 -11.62
N LEU A 111 -8.84 15.10 -10.70
CA LEU A 111 -9.10 13.95 -9.85
C LEU A 111 -9.76 14.42 -8.55
N TYR A 112 -10.75 13.66 -8.08
CA TYR A 112 -11.51 14.01 -6.87
C TYR A 112 -12.04 15.46 -6.90
N ARG A 113 -12.21 16.10 -5.75
CA ARG A 113 -12.59 17.51 -5.61
C ARG A 113 -11.39 18.43 -5.43
N TYR A 114 -10.25 18.12 -6.06
CA TYR A 114 -9.01 18.87 -5.83
C TYR A 114 -9.05 20.31 -6.35
N SER A 115 -9.96 20.64 -7.26
CA SER A 115 -10.22 22.04 -7.64
C SER A 115 -10.71 22.92 -6.48
N GLU A 116 -11.22 22.32 -5.41
CA GLU A 116 -11.67 23.02 -4.20
C GLU A 116 -10.54 23.17 -3.15
N LEU A 117 -9.38 22.55 -3.39
CA LEU A 117 -8.27 22.52 -2.45
C LEU A 117 -7.17 23.54 -2.83
N PRO A 118 -6.34 23.96 -1.87
CA PRO A 118 -5.11 24.69 -2.16
C PRO A 118 -4.19 23.89 -3.08
N THR A 119 -3.45 24.58 -3.95
CA THR A 119 -2.48 23.96 -4.86
C THR A 119 -1.35 23.22 -4.11
N TYR A 120 -0.99 23.65 -2.90
CA TYR A 120 0.03 22.99 -2.07
C TYR A 120 -0.45 22.86 -0.63
N CYS A 121 -0.47 21.62 -0.15
CA CYS A 121 -0.97 21.26 1.18
C CYS A 121 0.14 20.58 2.01
N PRO A 122 0.78 21.29 2.96
CA PRO A 122 1.77 20.69 3.85
C PRO A 122 1.24 19.52 4.68
N PHE A 123 2.05 18.48 4.89
CA PHE A 123 1.69 17.31 5.71
C PHE A 123 2.75 16.92 6.75
N GLY A 124 3.94 17.51 6.71
CA GLY A 124 4.98 17.16 7.67
C GLY A 124 6.27 17.95 7.53
N VAL A 125 7.22 17.68 8.43
CA VAL A 125 8.48 18.42 8.54
C VAL A 125 9.66 17.46 8.56
N VAL A 126 10.72 17.78 7.82
CA VAL A 126 12.01 17.09 7.86
C VAL A 126 13.06 18.02 8.45
N LEU A 127 13.84 17.50 9.40
CA LEU A 127 14.97 18.20 10.00
C LEU A 127 16.27 17.48 9.66
N ALA A 128 17.31 18.23 9.32
CA ALA A 128 18.63 17.68 9.00
C ALA A 128 19.74 18.42 9.75
N GLY A 129 20.71 17.68 10.28
CA GLY A 129 21.83 18.22 11.07
C GLY A 129 21.65 18.15 12.59
N LEU A 130 20.72 17.34 13.09
CA LEU A 130 20.52 17.14 14.53
C LEU A 130 21.25 15.89 15.04
N ASN A 131 21.78 15.96 16.26
CA ASN A 131 22.40 14.82 16.96
C ASN A 131 21.38 14.03 17.81
N LYS A 132 21.78 12.84 18.28
CA LYS A 132 20.89 11.94 19.07
C LYS A 132 20.30 12.61 20.32
N THR A 133 21.08 13.43 21.02
CA THR A 133 20.63 14.12 22.24
C THR A 133 19.51 15.11 21.92
N GLN A 134 19.69 15.93 20.89
CA GLN A 134 18.67 16.88 20.42
C GLN A 134 17.40 16.17 19.99
N ILE A 135 17.54 15.05 19.28
CA ILE A 135 16.39 14.26 18.82
C ILE A 135 15.58 13.70 20.00
N ASN A 136 16.25 13.24 21.06
CA ASN A 136 15.55 12.75 22.26
C ASN A 136 14.76 13.83 22.98
N LEU A 137 15.21 15.10 22.95
CA LEU A 137 14.44 16.22 23.48
C LEU A 137 13.14 16.44 22.70
N LEU A 138 13.18 16.31 21.38
CA LEU A 138 12.00 16.50 20.54
C LEU A 138 10.96 15.38 20.69
N LYS A 139 11.38 14.15 21.03
CA LYS A 139 10.46 13.00 21.22
C LYS A 139 9.45 13.20 22.34
N VAL A 140 9.66 14.18 23.22
CA VAL A 140 8.70 14.53 24.28
C VAL A 140 7.40 15.09 23.67
N ASP A 141 7.54 15.89 22.62
CA ASP A 141 6.43 16.66 22.03
C ASP A 141 6.01 16.14 20.65
N PHE A 142 6.89 15.43 19.94
CA PHE A 142 6.71 15.06 18.54
C PHE A 142 6.81 13.56 18.31
N ASP A 143 6.00 13.07 17.37
CA ASP A 143 6.19 11.75 16.77
C ASP A 143 7.32 11.81 15.74
N ILE A 144 8.41 11.07 16.00
CA ILE A 144 9.65 11.17 15.21
C ILE A 144 9.99 9.84 14.55
N LYS A 145 10.12 9.88 13.23
CA LYS A 145 10.76 8.81 12.45
C LYS A 145 12.22 9.16 12.18
N MET A 146 13.10 8.26 12.61
CA MET A 146 14.55 8.37 12.40
C MET A 146 14.93 7.93 10.99
N GLY A 147 15.78 8.71 10.32
CA GLY A 147 16.59 8.29 9.18
C GLY A 147 18.07 8.41 9.50
N ASP A 148 18.93 8.13 8.51
CA ASP A 148 20.40 8.15 8.71
C ASP A 148 20.91 9.57 8.99
N ASP A 149 20.53 10.53 8.14
CA ASP A 149 20.99 11.94 8.21
C ASP A 149 19.85 12.94 8.51
N ILE A 150 18.62 12.44 8.62
CA ILE A 150 17.42 13.25 8.81
C ILE A 150 16.52 12.66 9.88
N ILE A 151 15.69 13.51 10.47
CA ILE A 151 14.51 13.07 11.20
C ILE A 151 13.25 13.64 10.53
N THR A 152 12.17 12.89 10.60
CA THR A 152 10.86 13.29 10.12
C THR A 152 9.92 13.48 11.30
N LEU A 153 9.33 14.66 11.41
CA LEU A 153 8.23 14.92 12.34
C LEU A 153 6.94 14.48 11.65
N CYS A 154 6.34 13.41 12.15
CA CYS A 154 5.06 12.91 11.71
C CYS A 154 3.93 13.75 12.35
N MET A 155 2.81 13.88 11.64
CA MET A 155 1.66 14.62 12.16
C MET A 155 1.15 14.02 13.48
N ASN A 156 1.14 14.85 14.51
CA ASN A 156 0.49 14.65 15.79
C ASN A 156 -0.19 15.97 16.22
N ASP A 157 -0.83 16.02 17.40
CA ASP A 157 -1.53 17.23 17.87
C ASP A 157 -0.61 18.46 17.95
N LYS A 158 0.65 18.26 18.33
CA LYS A 158 1.63 19.34 18.49
C LYS A 158 2.05 19.91 17.14
N LEU A 159 2.44 19.05 16.20
CA LEU A 159 2.82 19.45 14.86
C LEU A 159 1.65 20.11 14.13
N TYR A 160 0.44 19.53 14.25
CA TYR A 160 -0.78 20.10 13.69
C TYR A 160 -1.02 21.53 14.16
N LYS A 161 -1.04 21.75 15.48
CA LYS A 161 -1.23 23.09 16.06
C LYS A 161 -0.14 24.06 15.59
N MET A 162 1.11 23.63 15.64
CA MET A 162 2.25 24.45 15.21
C MET A 162 2.12 24.87 13.73
N MET A 163 1.70 23.96 12.84
CA MET A 163 1.52 24.29 11.42
C MET A 163 0.35 25.26 11.20
N ILE A 164 -0.77 25.07 11.89
CA ILE A 164 -1.93 25.98 11.82
C ILE A 164 -1.60 27.37 12.35
N GLU A 165 -0.93 27.48 13.50
CA GLU A 165 -0.49 28.76 14.10
C GLU A 165 0.46 29.52 13.15
N ASN A 166 1.20 28.79 12.32
CA ASN A 166 2.06 29.34 11.29
C ASN A 166 1.37 29.50 9.93
N LYS A 167 0.03 29.49 9.89
CA LYS A 167 -0.79 29.72 8.68
C LYS A 167 -0.50 28.74 7.54
N CYS A 168 -0.09 27.51 7.86
CA CYS A 168 0.05 26.48 6.83
C CYS A 168 -1.33 25.95 6.43
N ASN A 169 -1.66 25.95 5.13
CA ASN A 169 -2.87 25.28 4.63
C ASN A 169 -2.62 23.77 4.53
N ILE A 170 -2.57 23.11 5.68
CA ILE A 170 -2.22 21.70 5.78
C ILE A 170 -3.23 20.79 5.07
N VAL A 171 -2.80 19.56 4.75
CA VAL A 171 -3.70 18.50 4.29
C VAL A 171 -4.87 18.28 5.24
N GLY A 172 -6.01 17.81 4.72
CA GLY A 172 -7.22 17.59 5.50
C GLY A 172 -6.95 16.71 6.73
N TYR A 173 -7.02 17.28 7.92
CA TYR A 173 -6.85 16.54 9.17
C TYR A 173 -8.18 15.94 9.60
N LEU A 174 -8.27 14.60 9.57
CA LEU A 174 -9.47 13.88 9.93
C LEU A 174 -9.62 13.70 11.44
N GLY A 175 -8.53 13.89 12.19
CA GLY A 175 -8.53 13.93 13.65
C GLY A 175 -7.55 12.96 14.30
N ARG A 176 -7.55 12.99 15.64
CA ARG A 176 -6.89 12.01 16.50
C ARG A 176 -7.93 11.02 16.99
N TYR A 177 -7.57 9.75 16.97
CA TYR A 177 -8.42 8.66 17.41
C TYR A 177 -7.71 7.79 18.45
N GLU A 178 -8.49 7.21 19.36
CA GLU A 178 -7.98 6.28 20.37
C GLU A 178 -7.33 5.05 19.74
N ASN A 179 -7.88 4.59 18.62
CA ASN A 179 -7.37 3.47 17.83
C ASN A 179 -7.98 3.46 16.43
N PHE A 180 -7.50 2.55 15.58
CA PHE A 180 -7.99 2.39 14.21
C PHE A 180 -9.45 1.94 14.15
N SER A 181 -9.91 1.08 15.07
CA SER A 181 -11.32 0.66 15.13
C SER A 181 -12.27 1.85 15.26
N LYS A 182 -11.97 2.76 16.19
CA LYS A 182 -12.77 3.96 16.45
C LYS A 182 -12.81 4.88 15.23
N PHE A 183 -11.66 5.11 14.59
CA PHE A 183 -11.58 5.84 13.33
C PHE A 183 -12.43 5.19 12.24
N LEU A 184 -12.28 3.88 12.04
CA LEU A 184 -12.99 3.14 11.00
C LEU A 184 -14.50 3.22 11.21
N LYS A 185 -15.00 3.05 12.44
CA LYS A 185 -16.43 3.16 12.76
C LYS A 185 -16.99 4.56 12.46
N GLU A 186 -16.25 5.62 12.81
CA GLU A 186 -16.70 7.00 12.58
C GLU A 186 -16.59 7.47 11.13
N LYS A 187 -15.64 6.92 10.38
CA LYS A 187 -15.36 7.33 8.99
C LYS A 187 -15.71 6.25 7.97
N PHE A 188 -16.41 5.19 8.38
CA PHE A 188 -16.76 4.06 7.51
C PHE A 188 -17.44 4.54 6.23
N GLU A 189 -18.50 5.34 6.35
CA GLU A 189 -19.25 5.86 5.20
C GLU A 189 -18.37 6.68 4.25
N TRP A 190 -17.49 7.53 4.78
CA TRP A 190 -16.58 8.35 3.97
C TRP A 190 -15.58 7.48 3.19
N LEU A 191 -15.01 6.47 3.87
CA LEU A 191 -14.05 5.53 3.29
C LEU A 191 -14.73 4.63 2.25
N PHE A 192 -15.90 4.07 2.60
CA PHE A 192 -16.68 3.20 1.74
C PHE A 192 -17.16 3.95 0.48
N LYS A 193 -17.60 5.20 0.60
CA LYS A 193 -18.03 6.03 -0.53
C LYS A 193 -16.88 6.61 -1.36
N GLY A 194 -15.63 6.30 -1.04
CA GLY A 194 -14.47 6.77 -1.79
C GLY A 194 -14.41 8.29 -1.89
N MET A 195 -14.73 8.99 -0.80
CA MET A 195 -14.79 10.47 -0.75
C MET A 195 -13.41 11.15 -0.87
N GLY A 196 -12.35 10.37 -0.99
CA GLY A 196 -10.99 10.80 -1.28
C GLY A 196 -10.17 9.62 -1.80
N GLU A 197 -8.88 9.83 -2.01
CA GLU A 197 -7.98 8.78 -2.49
C GLU A 197 -7.60 7.76 -1.41
N GLY A 198 -7.66 8.20 -0.15
CA GLY A 198 -7.29 7.38 0.99
C GLY A 198 -6.99 8.22 2.21
N VAL A 199 -6.27 7.62 3.14
CA VAL A 199 -5.80 8.27 4.36
C VAL A 199 -4.34 7.96 4.66
N ILE A 200 -3.68 8.92 5.29
CA ILE A 200 -2.38 8.77 5.92
C ILE A 200 -2.59 8.59 7.42
N ILE A 201 -1.98 7.56 7.99
CA ILE A 201 -2.16 7.16 9.39
C ILE A 201 -0.80 7.23 10.08
N ASN A 202 -0.63 8.11 11.06
CA ASN A 202 0.54 8.08 11.95
C ASN A 202 0.20 7.30 13.21
N MET A 203 1.06 6.33 13.54
CA MET A 203 0.87 5.41 14.66
C MET A 203 2.20 4.83 15.08
N ASP A 204 2.51 4.86 16.38
CA ASP A 204 3.77 4.37 16.94
C ASP A 204 5.01 4.91 16.18
N SER A 205 5.05 6.23 15.93
CA SER A 205 6.10 6.91 15.15
C SER A 205 6.30 6.38 13.72
N THR A 206 5.33 5.65 13.18
CA THR A 206 5.32 5.15 11.81
C THR A 206 4.15 5.75 11.04
N THR A 207 4.43 6.25 9.83
CA THR A 207 3.42 6.72 8.89
C THR A 207 3.04 5.59 7.94
N TYR A 208 1.75 5.31 7.82
CA TYR A 208 1.17 4.35 6.88
C TYR A 208 0.23 5.07 5.92
N LYS A 209 -0.04 4.46 4.77
CA LYS A 209 -1.11 4.89 3.86
C LYS A 209 -2.13 3.78 3.68
N LEU A 210 -3.40 4.13 3.73
CA LEU A 210 -4.52 3.28 3.35
C LEU A 210 -5.14 3.89 2.10
N LYS A 211 -5.06 3.17 0.99
CA LYS A 211 -5.67 3.56 -0.29
C LYS A 211 -7.10 3.05 -0.36
N ILE A 212 -8.01 3.81 -0.95
CA ILE A 212 -9.44 3.46 -1.12
C ILE A 212 -9.93 3.82 -2.54
N GLY A 213 -11.15 3.40 -2.88
CA GLY A 213 -11.81 3.78 -4.12
C GLY A 213 -11.04 3.32 -5.36
N LYS A 214 -10.66 4.27 -6.23
CA LYS A 214 -10.06 4.02 -7.55
C LYS A 214 -8.74 3.25 -7.53
N GLU A 215 -8.01 3.29 -6.42
CA GLU A 215 -6.74 2.57 -6.25
C GLU A 215 -6.95 1.16 -5.68
N GLU A 216 -7.81 0.36 -6.32
CA GLU A 216 -8.01 -1.05 -5.95
C GLU A 216 -6.67 -1.80 -5.99
N ASN A 217 -6.34 -2.45 -4.88
CA ASN A 217 -5.16 -3.27 -4.74
C ASN A 217 -5.58 -4.67 -4.34
N PHE A 218 -5.71 -5.58 -5.32
CA PHE A 218 -6.04 -6.99 -5.11
C PHE A 218 -5.16 -7.66 -4.04
N THR A 219 -3.91 -7.22 -3.93
CA THR A 219 -2.99 -7.66 -2.88
C THR A 219 -3.54 -7.38 -1.47
N ASN A 220 -4.20 -6.24 -1.26
CA ASN A 220 -4.83 -5.92 0.02
C ASN A 220 -5.96 -6.89 0.37
N LEU A 221 -6.83 -7.22 -0.60
CA LEU A 221 -7.95 -8.15 -0.36
C LEU A 221 -7.47 -9.54 0.04
N ASN A 222 -6.44 -10.06 -0.64
CA ASN A 222 -5.84 -11.35 -0.30
C ASN A 222 -5.25 -11.34 1.11
N ILE A 223 -4.56 -10.26 1.50
CA ILE A 223 -4.01 -10.11 2.85
C ILE A 223 -5.13 -10.08 3.89
N LEU A 224 -6.19 -9.30 3.67
CA LEU A 224 -7.31 -9.19 4.59
C LEU A 224 -8.03 -10.55 4.77
N ASN A 225 -8.27 -11.28 3.69
CA ASN A 225 -8.88 -12.61 3.76
C ASN A 225 -8.01 -13.60 4.54
N ASN A 226 -6.69 -13.60 4.31
CA ASN A 226 -5.77 -14.44 5.07
C ASN A 226 -5.79 -14.12 6.58
N ILE A 227 -6.04 -12.86 6.96
CA ILE A 227 -6.13 -12.45 8.37
C ILE A 227 -7.41 -13.00 9.02
N ILE A 228 -8.54 -13.06 8.30
CA ILE A 228 -9.80 -13.64 8.80
C ILE A 228 -9.58 -15.11 9.21
N ASP A 229 -8.78 -15.85 8.43
CA ASP A 229 -8.47 -17.25 8.70
C ASP A 229 -7.61 -17.50 9.96
N LEU A 230 -7.06 -16.46 10.60
CA LEU A 230 -6.16 -16.58 11.76
C LEU A 230 -6.88 -16.77 13.11
N ASN A 231 -8.20 -17.00 13.12
CA ASN A 231 -9.01 -17.14 14.34
C ASN A 231 -8.79 -15.94 15.30
N ILE A 232 -8.94 -14.74 14.75
CA ILE A 232 -8.85 -13.45 15.45
C ILE A 232 -10.05 -13.24 16.38
N THR A 233 -10.00 -12.21 17.24
CA THR A 233 -11.17 -11.86 18.06
C THR A 233 -12.30 -11.28 17.19
N GLU A 234 -13.55 -11.46 17.62
CA GLU A 234 -14.74 -10.94 16.94
C GLU A 234 -14.63 -9.43 16.62
N ASN A 235 -14.12 -8.63 17.57
CA ASN A 235 -13.90 -7.20 17.36
C ASN A 235 -12.89 -6.89 16.24
N VAL A 236 -11.85 -7.72 16.08
CA VAL A 236 -10.88 -7.56 15.00
C VAL A 236 -11.50 -8.01 13.68
N GLU A 237 -12.27 -9.09 13.69
CA GLU A 237 -12.93 -9.62 12.51
C GLU A 237 -13.89 -8.59 11.89
N GLU A 238 -14.70 -7.91 12.72
CA GLU A 238 -15.59 -6.81 12.30
C GLU A 238 -14.82 -5.70 11.55
N ILE A 239 -13.62 -5.34 12.05
CA ILE A 239 -12.76 -4.30 11.45
C ILE A 239 -12.20 -4.79 10.11
N ILE A 240 -11.74 -6.05 10.05
CA ILE A 240 -11.18 -6.63 8.83
C ILE A 240 -12.26 -6.75 7.76
N LEU A 241 -13.46 -7.23 8.10
CA LEU A 241 -14.61 -7.29 7.19
C LEU A 241 -15.01 -5.90 6.68
N SER A 242 -14.99 -4.89 7.57
CA SER A 242 -15.23 -3.50 7.18
C SER A 242 -14.18 -2.99 6.18
N LEU A 243 -12.89 -3.34 6.37
CA LEU A 243 -11.84 -3.04 5.39
C LEU A 243 -12.05 -3.78 4.07
N VAL A 244 -12.47 -5.04 4.10
CA VAL A 244 -12.83 -5.80 2.88
C VAL A 244 -13.97 -5.12 2.12
N HIS A 245 -15.00 -4.62 2.81
CA HIS A 245 -16.08 -3.86 2.18
C HIS A 245 -15.59 -2.55 1.55
N ILE A 246 -14.72 -1.81 2.22
CA ILE A 246 -14.13 -0.57 1.68
C ILE A 246 -13.27 -0.88 0.45
N GLN A 247 -12.43 -1.93 0.50
CA GLN A 247 -11.55 -2.30 -0.62
C GLN A 247 -12.32 -2.88 -1.82
N ASN A 248 -13.51 -3.44 -1.63
CA ASN A 248 -14.41 -3.90 -2.70
C ASN A 248 -15.41 -2.82 -3.17
N SER A 249 -15.37 -1.64 -2.56
CA SER A 249 -16.30 -0.57 -2.92
C SER A 249 -16.01 -0.05 -4.31
N ASN A 250 -17.06 0.10 -5.12
CA ASN A 250 -16.97 0.72 -6.44
C ASN A 250 -17.35 2.21 -6.40
N TYR A 251 -17.34 2.86 -5.23
CA TYR A 251 -17.67 4.28 -5.12
C TYR A 251 -16.46 5.19 -5.35
N GLU A 252 -16.70 6.34 -5.97
CA GLU A 252 -15.75 7.44 -6.15
C GLU A 252 -16.50 8.76 -5.93
N ASN A 253 -16.05 9.57 -4.96
CA ASN A 253 -16.69 10.82 -4.54
C ASN A 253 -18.19 10.69 -4.18
N GLY A 254 -18.59 9.54 -3.62
CA GLY A 254 -19.99 9.27 -3.25
C GLY A 254 -20.85 8.71 -4.37
N GLU A 255 -20.31 8.55 -5.58
CA GLU A 255 -21.03 8.02 -6.74
C GLU A 255 -20.49 6.65 -7.15
N ILE A 256 -21.34 5.81 -7.73
CA ILE A 256 -20.93 4.48 -8.21
C ILE A 256 -20.11 4.63 -9.50
N CYS A 257 -18.85 4.20 -9.48
CA CYS A 257 -17.94 4.20 -10.62
C CYS A 257 -18.16 2.96 -11.50
N ILE A 258 -18.90 3.13 -12.59
CA ILE A 258 -19.22 2.05 -13.56
C ILE A 258 -17.95 1.47 -14.21
N GLU A 259 -16.91 2.29 -14.39
CA GLU A 259 -15.63 1.83 -14.97
C GLU A 259 -14.89 0.84 -14.07
N GLY A 260 -14.96 1.02 -12.75
CA GLY A 260 -14.39 0.10 -11.76
C GLY A 260 -14.97 -1.31 -11.89
N ILE A 261 -16.29 -1.40 -12.06
CA ILE A 261 -17.01 -2.68 -12.24
C ILE A 261 -16.50 -3.47 -13.45
N LYS A 262 -16.18 -2.78 -14.56
CA LYS A 262 -15.66 -3.45 -15.77
C LYS A 262 -14.21 -3.92 -15.59
N LYS A 263 -13.36 -3.13 -14.93
CA LYS A 263 -11.96 -3.50 -14.64
C LYS A 263 -11.88 -4.69 -13.69
N ASN A 264 -12.70 -4.73 -12.66
CA ASN A 264 -12.78 -5.82 -11.70
C ASN A 264 -13.02 -7.18 -12.37
N LYS A 265 -14.00 -7.26 -13.29
CA LYS A 265 -14.26 -8.49 -14.06
C LYS A 265 -13.05 -8.96 -14.88
N ARG A 266 -12.21 -8.04 -15.36
CA ARG A 266 -11.01 -8.36 -16.13
C ARG A 266 -9.88 -8.88 -15.24
N ILE A 267 -9.64 -8.25 -14.09
CA ILE A 267 -8.54 -8.62 -13.20
C ILE A 267 -8.82 -9.95 -12.50
N VAL A 268 -10.04 -10.17 -12.00
CA VAL A 268 -10.46 -11.48 -11.44
C VAL A 268 -10.29 -12.60 -12.47
N ARG A 269 -10.53 -12.32 -13.76
CA ARG A 269 -10.29 -13.28 -14.84
C ARG A 269 -8.80 -13.52 -15.10
N GLN A 270 -7.95 -12.49 -14.99
CA GLN A 270 -6.50 -12.62 -15.13
C GLN A 270 -5.87 -13.40 -13.97
N GLU A 271 -6.26 -13.13 -12.73
CA GLU A 271 -5.74 -13.86 -11.55
C GLU A 271 -6.17 -15.32 -11.55
N LYS A 272 -7.44 -15.61 -11.88
CA LYS A 272 -7.89 -16.99 -12.11
C LYS A 272 -7.04 -17.69 -13.16
N ASN A 273 -6.71 -17.01 -14.26
CA ASN A 273 -5.84 -17.59 -15.29
C ASN A 273 -4.40 -17.82 -14.79
N THR A 274 -3.83 -16.90 -14.00
CA THR A 274 -2.49 -17.04 -13.42
C THR A 274 -2.43 -18.18 -12.40
N GLN A 275 -3.41 -18.28 -11.51
CA GLN A 275 -3.53 -19.39 -10.57
C GLN A 275 -3.69 -20.73 -11.30
N ILE A 276 -4.58 -20.79 -12.29
CA ILE A 276 -4.76 -21.97 -13.15
C ILE A 276 -3.43 -22.34 -13.85
N ASN A 277 -2.63 -21.36 -14.28
CA ASN A 277 -1.34 -21.63 -14.92
C ASN A 277 -0.29 -22.17 -13.93
N ASN A 278 -0.23 -21.64 -12.71
CA ASN A 278 0.66 -22.14 -11.67
C ASN A 278 0.28 -23.55 -11.23
N GLU A 279 -1.02 -23.82 -11.02
CA GLU A 279 -1.52 -25.17 -10.74
C GLU A 279 -1.22 -26.14 -11.88
N LYS A 280 -1.43 -25.73 -13.14
CA LYS A 280 -1.06 -26.56 -14.30
C LYS A 280 0.44 -26.87 -14.35
N LYS A 281 1.31 -25.94 -13.93
CA LYS A 281 2.75 -26.18 -13.88
C LYS A 281 3.09 -27.23 -12.81
N LEU A 282 2.52 -27.09 -11.62
CA LEU A 282 2.66 -28.07 -10.54
C LEU A 282 2.17 -29.46 -10.99
N TYR A 283 0.99 -29.54 -11.59
CA TYR A 283 0.45 -30.83 -12.09
C TYR A 283 1.34 -31.46 -13.16
N LYS A 284 1.95 -30.67 -14.05
CA LYS A 284 2.92 -31.19 -15.04
C LYS A 284 4.15 -31.80 -14.38
N GLU A 285 4.66 -31.19 -13.31
CA GLU A 285 5.81 -31.70 -12.56
C GLU A 285 5.47 -33.00 -11.83
N ILE A 286 4.31 -33.05 -11.18
CA ILE A 286 3.79 -34.27 -10.52
C ILE A 286 3.59 -35.40 -11.53
N ILE A 287 2.94 -35.14 -12.67
CA ILE A 287 2.73 -36.14 -13.73
C ILE A 287 4.08 -36.62 -14.27
N LYS A 288 5.03 -35.72 -14.52
CA LYS A 288 6.37 -36.09 -14.98
C LYS A 288 7.08 -37.02 -13.99
N SER A 289 6.95 -36.75 -12.69
CA SER A 289 7.48 -37.60 -11.61
C SER A 289 6.78 -38.97 -11.57
N ALA A 290 5.46 -39.02 -11.69
CA ALA A 290 4.71 -40.28 -11.72
C ALA A 290 5.12 -41.15 -12.92
N MET A 291 5.34 -40.56 -14.09
CA MET A 291 5.74 -41.27 -15.30
C MET A 291 7.11 -41.96 -15.20
N THR A 292 8.01 -41.52 -14.32
CA THR A 292 9.32 -42.18 -14.16
C THR A 292 9.24 -43.46 -13.31
N LYS A 293 8.08 -43.78 -12.72
CA LYS A 293 7.90 -44.92 -11.80
C LYS A 293 7.31 -46.16 -12.47
N PHE A 294 6.91 -46.07 -13.74
CA PHE A 294 6.26 -47.16 -14.48
C PHE A 294 7.02 -47.47 -15.76
N ASP A 295 6.63 -48.57 -16.41
CA ASP A 295 7.16 -48.95 -17.71
C ASP A 295 6.99 -47.85 -18.74
N HIS A 296 7.84 -47.88 -19.77
CA HIS A 296 7.82 -46.90 -20.84
C HIS A 296 6.43 -46.79 -21.47
N GLU A 297 5.98 -45.57 -21.75
CA GLU A 297 4.63 -45.27 -22.23
C GLU A 297 4.24 -46.05 -23.50
N ASP A 298 5.21 -46.40 -24.33
CA ASP A 298 5.03 -47.21 -25.55
C ASP A 298 4.45 -48.61 -25.27
N THR A 299 4.78 -49.23 -24.12
CA THR A 299 4.24 -50.54 -23.73
C THR A 299 2.73 -50.49 -23.59
N PHE A 300 2.21 -49.38 -23.06
CA PHE A 300 0.78 -49.15 -22.94
C PHE A 300 0.18 -48.71 -24.27
N TYR A 301 0.87 -47.86 -25.03
CA TYR A 301 0.35 -47.32 -26.29
C TYR A 301 0.20 -48.37 -27.39
N ALA A 302 1.00 -49.44 -27.36
CA ALA A 302 0.87 -50.58 -28.27
C ALA A 302 -0.51 -51.27 -28.18
N LEU A 303 -1.21 -51.17 -27.03
CA LEU A 303 -2.56 -51.69 -26.82
C LEU A 303 -3.66 -50.71 -27.29
N GLY A 304 -3.28 -49.67 -28.03
CA GLY A 304 -4.19 -48.68 -28.59
C GLY A 304 -4.93 -47.87 -27.52
N SER A 305 -6.21 -47.56 -27.78
CA SER A 305 -7.01 -46.70 -26.91
C SER A 305 -7.23 -47.30 -25.51
N ALA A 306 -7.32 -48.63 -25.40
CA ALA A 306 -7.51 -49.31 -24.12
C ALA A 306 -6.27 -49.19 -23.23
N GLY A 307 -5.08 -49.40 -23.81
CA GLY A 307 -3.83 -49.21 -23.08
C GLY A 307 -3.56 -47.76 -22.68
N PHE A 308 -3.93 -46.80 -23.54
CA PHE A 308 -3.87 -45.38 -23.17
C PHE A 308 -4.75 -45.05 -21.95
N ILE A 309 -5.99 -45.56 -21.91
CA ILE A 309 -6.89 -45.35 -20.76
C ILE A 309 -6.29 -45.97 -19.49
N ASN A 310 -5.78 -47.20 -19.58
CA ASN A 310 -5.13 -47.86 -18.45
C ASN A 310 -3.92 -47.05 -17.94
N TYR A 311 -3.07 -46.56 -18.84
CA TYR A 311 -1.93 -45.74 -18.46
C TYR A 311 -2.33 -44.42 -17.79
N VAL A 312 -3.38 -43.76 -18.27
CA VAL A 312 -3.94 -42.57 -17.61
C VAL A 312 -4.38 -42.89 -16.19
N ASP A 313 -5.00 -44.05 -15.96
CA ASP A 313 -5.53 -44.46 -14.65
C ASP A 313 -4.39 -44.75 -13.67
N ILE A 314 -3.34 -45.44 -14.12
CA ILE A 314 -2.15 -45.73 -13.30
C ILE A 314 -1.44 -44.44 -12.89
N ILE A 315 -1.16 -43.56 -13.86
CA ILE A 315 -0.51 -42.27 -13.59
C ILE A 315 -1.37 -41.41 -12.67
N TYR A 316 -2.69 -41.43 -12.86
CA TYR A 316 -3.62 -40.69 -12.02
C TYR A 316 -3.57 -41.15 -10.55
N GLU A 317 -3.66 -42.46 -10.30
CA GLU A 317 -3.59 -43.00 -8.93
C GLU A 317 -2.23 -42.73 -8.27
N GLU A 318 -1.14 -42.73 -9.04
CA GLU A 318 0.17 -42.34 -8.52
C GLU A 318 0.22 -40.85 -8.16
N CYS A 319 -0.29 -39.97 -9.04
CA CYS A 319 -0.32 -38.53 -8.78
C CYS A 319 -1.12 -38.17 -7.52
N LYS A 320 -2.17 -38.95 -7.18
CA LYS A 320 -2.98 -38.71 -5.97
C LYS A 320 -2.20 -38.86 -4.68
N LYS A 321 -1.08 -39.59 -4.69
CA LYS A 321 -0.18 -39.71 -3.53
C LYS A 321 0.55 -38.41 -3.22
N ASP A 322 0.85 -37.61 -4.24
CA ASP A 322 1.51 -36.31 -4.09
C ASP A 322 0.50 -35.16 -3.92
N THR A 323 -0.73 -35.32 -4.44
CA THR A 323 -1.81 -34.33 -4.27
C THR A 323 -3.20 -34.93 -4.39
N GLU A 324 -3.99 -34.85 -3.31
CA GLU A 324 -5.38 -35.35 -3.29
C GLU A 324 -6.30 -34.66 -4.30
N LYS A 325 -5.94 -33.43 -4.73
CA LYS A 325 -6.75 -32.59 -5.62
C LYS A 325 -6.46 -32.82 -7.11
N MET A 326 -5.68 -33.83 -7.50
CA MET A 326 -5.34 -34.08 -8.90
C MET A 326 -6.60 -34.32 -9.75
N PRO A 327 -6.84 -33.56 -10.84
CA PRO A 327 -7.94 -33.83 -11.75
C PRO A 327 -7.56 -34.84 -12.85
N LYS A 328 -8.28 -35.97 -12.94
CA LYS A 328 -8.00 -37.05 -13.91
C LYS A 328 -8.00 -36.60 -15.37
N ASN A 329 -8.85 -35.62 -15.70
CA ASN A 329 -8.90 -35.02 -17.04
C ASN A 329 -7.62 -34.24 -17.41
N ILE A 330 -6.90 -33.66 -16.45
CA ILE A 330 -5.61 -32.99 -16.69
C ILE A 330 -4.53 -34.02 -17.04
N VAL A 331 -4.47 -35.13 -16.29
CA VAL A 331 -3.58 -36.26 -16.59
C VAL A 331 -3.84 -36.78 -18.00
N LYS A 332 -5.12 -37.05 -18.32
CA LYS A 332 -5.54 -37.48 -19.66
C LYS A 332 -5.15 -36.49 -20.76
N SER A 333 -5.27 -35.19 -20.53
CA SER A 333 -4.92 -34.15 -21.50
C SER A 333 -3.42 -34.12 -21.81
N ILE A 334 -2.59 -34.16 -20.76
CA ILE A 334 -1.12 -34.12 -20.88
C ILE A 334 -0.60 -35.39 -21.57
N LEU A 335 -1.09 -36.55 -21.15
CA LEU A 335 -0.69 -37.83 -21.77
C LEU A 335 -1.30 -38.00 -23.17
N GLY A 336 -2.50 -37.48 -23.40
CA GLY A 336 -3.20 -37.56 -24.70
C GLY A 336 -2.45 -36.87 -25.83
N PHE A 337 -1.74 -35.78 -25.53
CA PHE A 337 -0.85 -35.13 -26.50
C PHE A 337 0.26 -36.09 -26.98
N ARG A 338 0.88 -36.83 -26.05
CA ARG A 338 1.94 -37.81 -26.36
C ARG A 338 1.41 -39.02 -27.12
N PHE A 339 0.28 -39.57 -26.70
CA PHE A 339 -0.38 -40.68 -27.39
C PHE A 339 -0.79 -40.32 -28.83
N SER A 340 -1.22 -39.08 -29.07
CA SER A 340 -1.54 -38.61 -30.42
C SER A 340 -0.32 -38.52 -31.33
N MET A 341 0.87 -38.24 -30.76
CA MET A 341 2.14 -38.25 -31.48
C MET A 341 2.63 -39.67 -31.75
N PHE A 342 2.39 -40.61 -30.84
CA PHE A 342 2.68 -42.03 -31.04
C PHE A 342 1.90 -42.61 -32.22
N LYS A 343 0.58 -42.32 -32.34
CA LYS A 343 -0.25 -42.76 -33.48
C LYS A 343 0.20 -42.29 -34.87
N LYS A 344 1.07 -41.28 -34.93
CA LYS A 344 1.59 -40.71 -36.18
C LYS A 344 2.93 -41.32 -36.60
N ARG A 345 3.55 -42.12 -35.74
CA ARG A 345 4.73 -42.93 -36.04
C ARG A 345 4.26 -44.30 -36.50
#